data_AF-A0A7R9LSC4-F1
#
_entry.id   AF-A0A7R9LSC4-F1
#
_cell.length_a   1.000
_cell.length_b   1.000
_cell.length_c   1.000
_cell.angle_alpha   90.00
_cell.angle_beta   90.00
_cell.angle_gamma   90.00
#
_symmetry.space_group_name_H-M   'P 1'
#
loop_
_entity.id
_entity.type
_entity.pdbx_description
1 polymer ?
#
loop_
_entity_poly.entity_id
_entity_poly.type
_entity_poly.pdbx_seq_one_letter_code
_entity_poly.pdbx_strand_id
1 'polypeptide(L)'
;MGLSQNKSVVQGVILSLVHVEEYKKKGSLDLYQNLFESRFLRSTGEYYKREADELLTSCDCSSYMEKVLTKLDAENLRSRSFLHSSSYPRVTSECEARMVGDHLTFLQSECQSMVHNEARKDLQNMYRLLKPIDSGLQVLVTEIQDHITRKGLEAISTLSTRDDNVPQLFVENLLQVHKQHLSLIKEVFNGDQSFIGALDKACAAVINHRLSLKLPCRSPELLARYCDGLLKKTVKGNNESEIDDKLSACITIFKYIDDKDVFQKFYAKMLAKRLIHSQSVSMDAEESMINKLKQACGYEFTSKLHRMFTDIKGIKQL
;
A
#
# COMPACT_ATOMS: atom_id res chain seq x y z
N MET A 1 -20.67 -42.91 7.27
CA MET A 1 -19.72 -43.96 7.70
C MET A 1 -18.84 -44.50 6.55
N GLY A 2 -19.36 -44.76 5.33
CA GLY A 2 -18.53 -45.29 4.23
C GLY A 2 -17.43 -44.35 3.68
N LEU A 3 -17.72 -43.04 3.53
CA LEU A 3 -16.73 -42.05 3.04
C LEU A 3 -15.54 -41.84 3.99
N SER A 4 -15.77 -41.89 5.31
CA SER A 4 -14.71 -41.76 6.31
C SER A 4 -13.80 -42.99 6.37
N GLN A 5 -14.36 -44.18 6.12
CA GLN A 5 -13.60 -45.44 6.10
C GLN A 5 -12.69 -45.53 4.87
N ASN A 6 -13.16 -45.10 3.69
CA ASN A 6 -12.32 -44.99 2.50
C ASN A 6 -11.21 -43.95 2.66
N LYS A 7 -11.48 -42.83 3.33
CA LYS A 7 -10.48 -41.82 3.64
C LYS A 7 -9.32 -42.38 4.47
N SER A 8 -9.63 -43.08 5.56
CA SER A 8 -8.60 -43.67 6.43
C SER A 8 -7.79 -44.75 5.73
N VAL A 9 -8.41 -45.52 4.82
CA VAL A 9 -7.70 -46.54 4.04
C VAL A 9 -6.70 -45.90 3.07
N VAL A 10 -7.12 -44.91 2.28
CA VAL A 10 -6.24 -44.24 1.32
C VAL A 10 -5.09 -43.54 2.04
N GLN A 11 -5.38 -42.79 3.11
CA GLN A 11 -4.36 -42.14 3.91
C GLN A 11 -3.39 -43.15 4.54
N GLY A 12 -3.91 -44.26 5.08
CA GLY A 12 -3.09 -45.32 5.67
C GLY A 12 -2.13 -45.96 4.66
N VAL A 13 -2.58 -46.21 3.42
CA VAL A 13 -1.73 -46.73 2.34
C VAL A 13 -0.62 -45.73 1.99
N ILE A 14 -0.96 -44.45 1.83
CA ILE A 14 0.01 -43.41 1.49
C ILE A 14 1.07 -43.25 2.60
N LEU A 15 0.65 -43.17 3.86
CA LEU A 15 1.55 -42.99 5.01
C LEU A 15 2.35 -44.25 5.34
N SER A 16 1.90 -45.43 4.90
CA SER A 16 2.69 -46.67 5.06
C SER A 16 4.05 -46.57 4.37
N LEU A 17 4.15 -45.85 3.24
CA LEU A 17 5.41 -45.62 2.53
C LEU A 17 6.40 -44.80 3.37
N VAL A 18 5.88 -43.90 4.22
CA VAL A 18 6.69 -43.11 5.16
C VAL A 18 7.13 -44.00 6.33
N HIS A 19 6.18 -44.70 6.96
CA HIS A 19 6.47 -45.54 8.13
C HIS A 19 7.45 -46.68 7.82
N VAL A 20 7.39 -47.29 6.63
CA VAL A 20 8.32 -48.37 6.23
C VAL A 20 9.77 -47.88 6.17
N GLU A 21 10.00 -46.62 5.79
CA GLU A 21 11.35 -46.06 5.77
C GLU A 21 11.87 -45.66 7.15
N GLU A 22 11.00 -45.35 8.11
CA GLU A 22 11.43 -45.02 9.47
C GLU A 22 12.22 -46.16 10.12
N TYR A 23 11.94 -47.42 9.74
CA TYR A 23 12.70 -48.60 10.20
C TYR A 23 14.11 -48.69 9.60
N LYS A 24 14.34 -48.12 8.41
CA LYS A 24 15.64 -48.14 7.72
C LYS A 24 16.49 -46.92 8.04
N LYS A 25 15.89 -45.73 8.01
CA LYS A 25 16.55 -44.45 8.26
C LYS A 25 15.53 -43.44 8.76
N LYS A 26 15.62 -43.09 10.04
CA LYS A 26 14.71 -42.14 10.69
C LYS A 26 14.67 -40.81 9.94
N GLY A 27 13.48 -40.38 9.54
CA GLY A 27 13.25 -39.12 8.83
C GLY A 27 13.50 -39.15 7.31
N SER A 28 13.83 -40.31 6.73
CA SER A 28 13.85 -40.49 5.28
C SER A 28 12.43 -40.46 4.71
N LEU A 29 12.27 -39.82 3.55
CA LEU A 29 11.02 -39.79 2.79
C LEU A 29 11.22 -40.28 1.36
N ASP A 30 12.38 -40.84 1.01
CA ASP A 30 12.79 -41.16 -0.35
C ASP A 30 11.81 -42.12 -1.03
N LEU A 31 11.36 -43.18 -0.33
CA LEU A 31 10.37 -44.13 -0.86
C LEU A 31 9.04 -43.43 -1.19
N TYR A 32 8.57 -42.60 -0.25
CA TYR A 32 7.35 -41.83 -0.43
C TYR A 32 7.47 -40.83 -1.60
N GLN A 33 8.59 -40.11 -1.68
CA GLN A 33 8.85 -39.10 -2.70
C GLN A 33 8.96 -39.72 -4.10
N ASN A 34 9.68 -40.83 -4.22
CA ASN A 34 9.97 -41.49 -5.49
C ASN A 34 8.80 -42.31 -6.03
N LEU A 35 8.10 -43.06 -5.16
CA LEU A 35 7.03 -43.95 -5.60
C LEU A 35 5.68 -43.24 -5.72
N PHE A 36 5.42 -42.25 -4.87
CA PHE A 36 4.12 -41.60 -4.80
C PHE A 36 4.20 -40.11 -5.17
N GLU A 37 4.92 -39.30 -4.38
CA GLU A 37 4.80 -37.83 -4.44
C GLU A 37 5.12 -37.27 -5.84
N SER A 38 6.20 -37.73 -6.47
CA SER A 38 6.61 -37.24 -7.79
C SER A 38 5.58 -37.53 -8.89
N ARG A 39 4.90 -38.68 -8.82
CA ARG A 39 3.84 -39.04 -9.77
C ARG A 39 2.55 -38.30 -9.46
N PHE A 40 2.24 -38.16 -8.17
CA PHE A 40 1.09 -37.41 -7.69
C PHE A 40 1.18 -35.95 -8.13
N LEU A 41 2.30 -35.27 -7.89
CA LEU A 41 2.50 -33.87 -8.30
C LEU A 41 2.32 -33.67 -9.80
N ARG A 42 2.88 -34.56 -10.63
CA ARG A 42 2.70 -34.50 -12.09
C ARG A 42 1.23 -34.65 -12.50
N SER A 43 0.54 -35.64 -11.96
CA SER A 43 -0.88 -35.86 -12.27
C SER A 43 -1.75 -34.70 -11.77
N THR A 44 -1.42 -34.12 -10.62
CA THR A 44 -2.09 -32.94 -10.07
C THR A 44 -1.88 -31.72 -10.97
N GLY A 45 -0.65 -31.51 -11.44
CA GLY A 45 -0.33 -30.44 -12.38
C GLY A 45 -1.08 -30.57 -13.71
N GLU A 46 -1.09 -31.76 -14.31
CA GLU A 46 -1.84 -32.03 -15.55
C GLU A 46 -3.36 -31.82 -15.38
N TYR A 47 -3.90 -32.24 -14.24
CA TYR A 47 -5.32 -32.04 -13.91
C TYR A 47 -5.66 -30.54 -13.78
N TYR A 48 -4.93 -29.80 -12.95
CA TYR A 48 -5.22 -28.39 -12.72
C TYR A 48 -4.92 -27.49 -13.92
N LYS A 49 -3.95 -27.87 -14.76
CA LYS A 49 -3.72 -27.20 -16.04
C LYS A 49 -4.94 -27.27 -16.95
N ARG A 50 -5.46 -28.49 -17.16
CA ARG A 50 -6.66 -28.69 -18.01
C ARG A 50 -7.87 -27.95 -17.45
N GLU A 51 -8.07 -28.05 -16.14
CA GLU A 51 -9.17 -27.36 -15.47
C GLU A 51 -9.05 -25.83 -15.59
N ALA A 52 -7.84 -25.28 -15.47
CA ALA A 52 -7.61 -23.85 -15.65
C ALA A 52 -7.92 -23.39 -17.09
N ASP A 53 -7.46 -24.16 -18.09
CA ASP A 53 -7.77 -23.90 -19.50
C ASP A 53 -9.29 -23.89 -19.75
N GLU A 54 -10.02 -24.89 -19.23
CA GLU A 54 -11.48 -24.98 -19.36
C GLU A 54 -12.21 -23.80 -18.69
N LEU A 55 -11.74 -23.39 -17.51
CA LEU A 55 -12.30 -22.25 -16.79
C LEU A 55 -12.08 -20.93 -17.55
N LEU A 56 -10.93 -20.74 -18.18
CA LEU A 56 -10.64 -19.53 -18.96
C LEU A 56 -11.55 -19.40 -20.18
N THR A 57 -11.88 -20.51 -20.85
CA THR A 57 -12.84 -20.48 -21.97
C THR A 57 -14.28 -20.21 -21.55
N SER A 58 -14.64 -20.47 -20.30
CA SER A 58 -16.03 -20.49 -19.85
C SER A 58 -16.41 -19.35 -18.89
N CYS A 59 -15.44 -18.58 -18.42
CA CYS A 59 -15.63 -17.60 -17.36
C CYS A 59 -14.97 -16.26 -17.71
N ASP A 60 -15.48 -15.18 -17.12
CA ASP A 60 -14.76 -13.91 -17.04
C ASP A 60 -13.67 -13.96 -15.95
N CYS A 61 -12.79 -12.95 -15.91
CA CYS A 61 -11.67 -12.94 -14.98
C CYS A 61 -12.11 -12.99 -13.51
N SER A 62 -13.16 -12.26 -13.13
CA SER A 62 -13.66 -12.26 -11.75
C SER A 62 -14.16 -13.65 -11.33
N SER A 63 -14.98 -14.30 -12.15
CA SER A 63 -15.46 -15.67 -11.85
C SER A 63 -14.32 -16.70 -11.89
N TYR A 64 -13.35 -16.52 -12.79
CA TYR A 64 -12.15 -17.35 -12.84
C TYR A 64 -11.40 -17.31 -11.51
N MET A 65 -11.07 -16.10 -11.02
CA MET A 65 -10.33 -15.93 -9.77
C MET A 65 -11.05 -16.56 -8.56
N GLU A 66 -12.37 -16.37 -8.44
CA GLU A 66 -13.15 -16.97 -7.34
C GLU A 66 -13.13 -18.51 -7.37
N LYS A 67 -13.29 -19.09 -8.56
CA LYS A 67 -13.24 -20.54 -8.75
C LYS A 67 -11.85 -21.11 -8.48
N VAL A 68 -10.80 -20.42 -8.93
CA VAL A 68 -9.41 -20.81 -8.67
C VAL A 68 -9.13 -20.78 -7.17
N LEU A 69 -9.47 -19.70 -6.47
CA LEU A 69 -9.30 -19.61 -5.01
C LEU A 69 -10.01 -20.75 -4.28
N THR A 70 -11.27 -21.03 -4.66
CA THR A 70 -12.05 -22.12 -4.06
C THR A 70 -11.38 -23.49 -4.29
N LYS A 71 -10.85 -23.72 -5.49
CA LYS A 71 -10.15 -24.96 -5.84
C LYS A 71 -8.83 -25.10 -5.08
N LEU A 72 -8.05 -24.02 -4.94
CA LEU A 72 -6.81 -24.01 -4.16
C LEU A 72 -7.08 -24.30 -2.68
N ASP A 73 -8.11 -23.69 -2.09
CA ASP A 73 -8.50 -23.94 -0.70
C ASP A 73 -8.95 -25.41 -0.49
N ALA A 74 -9.76 -25.93 -1.43
CA ALA A 74 -10.17 -27.33 -1.42
C ALA A 74 -8.98 -28.28 -1.54
N GLU A 75 -7.99 -27.97 -2.39
CA GLU A 75 -6.81 -28.81 -2.58
C GLU A 75 -5.87 -28.79 -1.39
N ASN A 76 -5.74 -27.65 -0.73
CA ASN A 76 -5.00 -27.54 0.53
C ASN A 76 -5.63 -28.42 1.62
N LEU A 77 -6.96 -28.41 1.74
CA LEU A 77 -7.69 -29.28 2.69
C LEU A 77 -7.58 -30.76 2.31
N ARG A 78 -7.63 -31.07 1.01
CA ARG A 78 -7.45 -32.44 0.49
C ARG A 78 -6.05 -32.94 0.77
N SER A 79 -5.02 -32.14 0.51
CA SER A 79 -3.63 -32.48 0.79
C SER A 79 -3.42 -32.81 2.26
N ARG A 80 -3.93 -31.97 3.17
CA ARG A 80 -3.88 -32.21 4.63
C ARG A 80 -4.64 -33.44 5.10
N SER A 81 -5.58 -33.90 4.29
CA SER A 81 -6.42 -35.05 4.59
C SER A 81 -5.80 -36.39 4.20
N PHE A 82 -4.85 -36.41 3.27
CA PHE A 82 -4.34 -37.64 2.67
C PHE A 82 -2.81 -37.75 2.62
N LEU A 83 -2.10 -36.62 2.55
CA LEU A 83 -0.68 -36.59 2.24
C LEU A 83 0.17 -36.38 3.50
N HIS A 84 1.47 -36.66 3.37
CA HIS A 84 2.45 -36.28 4.38
C HIS A 84 2.67 -34.75 4.34
N SER A 85 3.01 -34.15 5.49
CA SER A 85 3.12 -32.69 5.63
C SER A 85 4.20 -32.04 4.78
N SER A 86 5.23 -32.81 4.40
CA SER A 86 6.28 -32.37 3.46
C SER A 86 5.74 -32.00 2.09
N SER A 87 4.62 -32.61 1.68
CA SER A 87 4.07 -32.47 0.33
C SER A 87 3.15 -31.27 0.20
N TYR A 88 2.62 -30.75 1.32
CA TYR A 88 1.66 -29.64 1.30
C TYR A 88 2.18 -28.44 0.50
N PRO A 89 3.36 -27.85 0.80
CA PRO A 89 3.85 -26.70 0.04
C PRO A 89 4.14 -27.03 -1.42
N ARG A 90 4.56 -28.26 -1.74
CA ARG A 90 4.85 -28.69 -3.12
C ARG A 90 3.57 -28.80 -3.96
N VAL A 91 2.51 -29.35 -3.38
CA VAL A 91 1.21 -29.46 -4.04
C VAL A 91 0.59 -28.08 -4.24
N THR A 92 0.61 -27.23 -3.20
CA THR A 92 0.12 -25.84 -3.31
C THR A 92 0.84 -25.09 -4.42
N SER A 93 2.18 -25.13 -4.43
CA SER A 93 2.98 -24.44 -5.45
C SER A 93 2.73 -24.98 -6.86
N GLU A 94 2.58 -26.29 -7.05
CA GLU A 94 2.22 -26.85 -8.37
C GLU A 94 0.85 -26.36 -8.82
N CYS A 95 -0.15 -26.32 -7.93
CA CYS A 95 -1.49 -25.83 -8.28
C CYS A 95 -1.48 -24.33 -8.62
N GLU A 96 -0.78 -23.52 -7.82
CA GLU A 96 -0.60 -22.08 -8.08
C GLU A 96 0.13 -21.84 -9.40
N ALA A 97 1.17 -22.61 -9.71
CA ALA A 97 1.89 -22.51 -10.97
C ALA A 97 0.98 -22.79 -12.17
N ARG A 98 0.15 -23.85 -12.12
CA ARG A 98 -0.75 -24.19 -13.24
C ARG A 98 -1.96 -23.30 -13.36
N MET A 99 -2.59 -22.94 -12.24
CA MET A 99 -3.84 -22.16 -12.26
C MET A 99 -3.62 -20.65 -12.28
N VAL A 100 -2.42 -20.16 -11.95
CA VAL A 100 -2.13 -18.72 -11.90
C VAL A 100 -0.90 -18.40 -12.72
N GLY A 101 0.22 -19.08 -12.47
CA GLY A 101 1.50 -18.81 -13.13
C GLY A 101 1.45 -18.94 -14.65
N ASP A 102 0.91 -20.06 -15.16
CA ASP A 102 0.79 -20.35 -16.60
C ASP A 102 -0.14 -19.34 -17.32
N HIS A 103 -1.00 -18.62 -16.57
CA HIS A 103 -1.97 -17.66 -17.10
C HIS A 103 -1.76 -16.23 -16.57
N LEU A 104 -0.56 -15.93 -16.09
CA LEU A 104 -0.24 -14.66 -15.46
C LEU A 104 -0.53 -13.45 -16.36
N THR A 105 -0.24 -13.55 -17.66
CA THR A 105 -0.44 -12.48 -18.64
C THR A 105 -1.92 -12.09 -18.78
N PHE A 106 -2.83 -13.07 -18.74
CA PHE A 106 -4.27 -12.84 -18.76
C PHE A 106 -4.75 -12.13 -17.50
N LEU A 107 -4.29 -12.57 -16.32
CA LEU A 107 -4.64 -11.90 -15.06
C LEU A 107 -4.09 -10.46 -15.00
N GLN A 108 -2.88 -10.26 -15.52
CA GLN A 108 -2.24 -8.95 -15.57
C GLN A 108 -2.93 -7.99 -16.54
N SER A 109 -3.49 -8.46 -17.67
CA SER A 109 -4.22 -7.58 -18.59
C SER A 109 -5.49 -6.98 -17.99
N GLU A 110 -6.10 -7.67 -17.02
CA GLU A 110 -7.32 -7.19 -16.35
C GLU A 110 -7.03 -6.26 -15.16
N CYS A 111 -5.78 -6.18 -14.69
CA CYS A 111 -5.40 -5.35 -13.54
C CYS A 111 -5.77 -3.87 -13.74
N GLN A 112 -5.52 -3.31 -14.92
CA GLN A 112 -5.81 -1.91 -15.22
C GLN A 112 -7.30 -1.59 -15.06
N SER A 113 -8.17 -2.43 -15.61
CA SER A 113 -9.63 -2.27 -15.54
C SER A 113 -10.12 -2.36 -14.09
N MET A 114 -9.67 -3.36 -13.34
CA MET A 114 -10.04 -3.54 -11.93
C MET A 114 -9.61 -2.37 -11.04
N VAL A 115 -8.39 -1.85 -11.27
CA VAL A 115 -7.87 -0.68 -10.57
C VAL A 115 -8.65 0.57 -10.95
N HIS A 116 -8.93 0.79 -12.23
CA HIS A 116 -9.70 1.94 -12.70
C HIS A 116 -11.10 1.99 -12.08
N ASN A 117 -11.79 0.85 -12.03
CA ASN A 117 -13.14 0.70 -11.49
C ASN A 117 -13.18 0.59 -9.96
N GLU A 118 -12.03 0.62 -9.28
CA GLU A 118 -11.90 0.36 -7.84
C GLU A 118 -12.65 -0.91 -7.38
N ALA A 119 -12.59 -1.98 -8.17
CA ALA A 119 -13.29 -3.23 -7.92
C ALA A 119 -12.65 -3.99 -6.73
N ARG A 120 -12.96 -3.56 -5.49
CA ARG A 120 -12.25 -3.99 -4.27
C ARG A 120 -12.19 -5.50 -4.05
N LYS A 121 -13.30 -6.20 -4.28
CA LYS A 121 -13.38 -7.67 -4.13
C LYS A 121 -12.47 -8.37 -5.14
N ASP A 122 -12.49 -7.93 -6.38
CA ASP A 122 -11.68 -8.50 -7.45
C ASP A 122 -10.20 -8.19 -7.26
N LEU A 123 -9.85 -6.97 -6.83
CA LEU A 123 -8.48 -6.60 -6.46
C LEU A 123 -7.95 -7.44 -5.28
N GLN A 124 -8.80 -7.77 -4.31
CA GLN A 124 -8.42 -8.63 -3.19
C GLN A 124 -8.15 -10.06 -3.67
N ASN A 125 -8.99 -10.59 -4.54
CA ASN A 125 -8.79 -11.91 -5.14
C ASN A 125 -7.53 -11.95 -6.01
N MET A 126 -7.33 -10.93 -6.84
CA MET A 126 -6.16 -10.76 -7.69
C MET A 126 -4.89 -10.72 -6.85
N TYR A 127 -4.87 -9.93 -5.77
CA TYR A 127 -3.74 -9.88 -4.84
C TYR A 127 -3.45 -11.24 -4.21
N ARG A 128 -4.47 -11.96 -3.73
CA ARG A 128 -4.30 -13.30 -3.14
C ARG A 128 -3.70 -14.31 -4.11
N LEU A 129 -4.09 -14.26 -5.39
CA LEU A 129 -3.60 -15.18 -6.42
C LEU A 129 -2.20 -14.80 -6.90
N LEU A 130 -1.89 -13.52 -7.05
CA LEU A 130 -0.61 -13.05 -7.57
C LEU A 130 0.50 -13.01 -6.51
N LYS A 131 0.16 -12.92 -5.21
CA LYS A 131 1.14 -12.83 -4.11
C LYS A 131 2.12 -14.02 -4.03
N PRO A 132 1.68 -15.28 -4.21
CA PRO A 132 2.58 -16.44 -4.19
C PRO A 132 3.45 -16.59 -5.45
N ILE A 133 3.08 -15.91 -6.54
CA ILE A 133 3.76 -16.03 -7.84
C ILE A 133 4.92 -15.05 -7.93
N ASP A 134 6.09 -15.54 -8.33
CA ASP A 134 7.27 -14.70 -8.56
C ASP A 134 6.97 -13.59 -9.57
N SER A 135 7.22 -12.34 -9.18
CA SER A 135 6.91 -11.14 -9.98
C SER A 135 5.42 -10.96 -10.32
N GLY A 136 4.52 -11.76 -9.74
CA GLY A 136 3.08 -11.71 -10.05
C GLY A 136 2.47 -10.35 -9.78
N LEU A 137 2.85 -9.72 -8.67
CA LEU A 137 2.33 -8.43 -8.23
C LEU A 137 2.87 -7.21 -8.98
N GLN A 138 3.92 -7.35 -9.80
CA GLN A 138 4.64 -6.19 -10.35
C GLN A 138 3.72 -5.26 -11.15
N VAL A 139 2.92 -5.82 -12.06
CA VAL A 139 1.98 -5.06 -12.89
C VAL A 139 0.91 -4.41 -12.03
N LEU A 140 0.32 -5.15 -11.09
CA LEU A 140 -0.74 -4.63 -10.22
C LEU A 140 -0.26 -3.45 -9.35
N VAL A 141 0.98 -3.53 -8.84
CA VAL A 141 1.61 -2.44 -8.08
C VAL A 141 1.82 -1.21 -8.95
N THR A 142 2.28 -1.38 -10.19
CA THR A 142 2.44 -0.28 -11.16
C THR A 142 1.09 0.36 -11.51
N GLU A 143 0.07 -0.44 -11.82
CA GLU A 143 -1.27 0.07 -12.13
C GLU A 143 -1.88 0.86 -10.96
N ILE A 144 -1.71 0.39 -9.72
CA ILE A 144 -2.14 1.13 -8.53
C ILE A 144 -1.37 2.45 -8.40
N GLN A 145 -0.04 2.44 -8.59
CA GLN A 145 0.77 3.67 -8.54
C GLN A 145 0.30 4.70 -9.56
N ASP A 146 0.08 4.27 -10.80
CA ASP A 146 -0.33 5.14 -11.90
C ASP A 146 -1.75 5.67 -11.69
N HIS A 147 -2.65 4.84 -11.18
CA HIS A 147 -4.00 5.25 -10.80
C HIS A 147 -4.00 6.32 -9.70
N ILE A 148 -3.23 6.12 -8.62
CA ILE A 148 -3.10 7.10 -7.53
C ILE A 148 -2.51 8.40 -8.08
N THR A 149 -1.48 8.31 -8.92
CA THR A 149 -0.83 9.47 -9.53
C THR A 149 -1.83 10.27 -10.36
N ARG A 150 -2.58 9.60 -11.24
CA ARG A 150 -3.60 10.23 -12.08
C ARG A 150 -4.69 10.91 -11.25
N LYS A 151 -5.27 10.22 -10.26
CA LYS A 151 -6.27 10.80 -9.36
C LYS A 151 -5.72 12.00 -8.57
N GLY A 152 -4.47 11.91 -8.10
CA GLY A 152 -3.80 13.00 -7.41
C GLY A 152 -3.63 14.23 -8.30
N LEU A 153 -3.18 14.04 -9.55
CA LEU A 153 -3.04 15.10 -10.54
C LEU A 153 -4.39 15.73 -10.92
N GLU A 154 -5.42 14.91 -11.16
CA GLU A 154 -6.79 15.38 -11.41
C GLU A 154 -7.28 16.25 -10.25
N ALA A 155 -7.08 15.81 -8.99
CA ALA A 155 -7.52 16.52 -7.79
C ALA A 155 -6.83 17.88 -7.56
N ILE A 156 -5.62 18.09 -8.07
CA ILE A 156 -4.90 19.38 -7.98
C ILE A 156 -5.07 20.24 -9.23
N SER A 157 -5.29 19.63 -10.40
CA SER A 157 -5.42 20.35 -11.68
C SER A 157 -6.72 21.16 -11.80
N THR A 158 -7.76 20.75 -11.07
CA THR A 158 -9.06 21.44 -10.99
C THR A 158 -9.00 22.74 -10.19
N LEU A 159 -7.91 23.00 -9.47
CA LEU A 159 -7.74 24.20 -8.65
C LEU A 159 -7.39 25.41 -9.53
N SER A 160 -8.37 26.27 -9.75
CA SER A 160 -8.19 27.51 -10.51
C SER A 160 -7.32 28.51 -9.73
N THR A 161 -6.35 29.15 -10.40
CA THR A 161 -5.40 30.12 -9.79
C THR A 161 -6.05 31.41 -9.28
N ARG A 162 -7.38 31.55 -9.35
CA ARG A 162 -8.13 32.76 -9.02
C ARG A 162 -8.79 32.73 -7.63
N ASP A 163 -8.80 31.58 -6.97
CA ASP A 163 -9.43 31.45 -5.65
C ASP A 163 -8.45 31.75 -4.52
N ASP A 164 -8.86 32.57 -3.54
CA ASP A 164 -8.05 32.87 -2.36
C ASP A 164 -7.80 31.62 -1.48
N ASN A 165 -8.64 30.59 -1.62
CA ASN A 165 -8.59 29.34 -0.85
C ASN A 165 -7.71 28.24 -1.47
N VAL A 166 -6.97 28.52 -2.56
CA VAL A 166 -6.14 27.53 -3.27
C VAL A 166 -5.19 26.75 -2.34
N PRO A 167 -4.46 27.37 -1.37
CA PRO A 167 -3.58 26.60 -0.48
C PRO A 167 -4.31 25.56 0.37
N GLN A 168 -5.51 25.89 0.86
CA GLN A 168 -6.32 24.98 1.66
C GLN A 168 -6.84 23.82 0.82
N LEU A 169 -7.49 24.12 -0.31
CA LEU A 169 -8.02 23.10 -1.20
C LEU A 169 -6.92 22.16 -1.72
N PHE A 170 -5.74 22.71 -2.03
CA PHE A 170 -4.59 21.91 -2.46
C PHE A 170 -4.16 20.89 -1.41
N VAL A 171 -3.94 21.33 -0.17
CA VAL A 171 -3.49 20.43 0.90
C VAL A 171 -4.58 19.42 1.26
N GLU A 172 -5.83 19.86 1.39
CA GLU A 172 -6.95 18.99 1.76
C GLU A 172 -7.24 17.91 0.70
N ASN A 173 -7.22 18.26 -0.59
CA ASN A 173 -7.39 17.30 -1.68
C ASN A 173 -6.27 16.24 -1.67
N LEU A 174 -5.01 16.66 -1.48
CA LEU A 174 -3.88 15.72 -1.41
C LEU A 174 -3.98 14.78 -0.20
N LEU A 175 -4.36 15.31 0.97
CA LEU A 175 -4.59 14.51 2.16
C LEU A 175 -5.72 13.50 1.96
N GLN A 176 -6.79 13.92 1.29
CA GLN A 176 -7.93 13.05 0.97
C GLN A 176 -7.51 11.91 0.05
N VAL A 177 -6.78 12.20 -1.04
CA VAL A 177 -6.24 11.19 -1.96
C VAL A 177 -5.34 10.21 -1.21
N HIS A 178 -4.39 10.71 -0.41
CA HIS A 178 -3.50 9.85 0.38
C HIS A 178 -4.29 8.96 1.36
N LYS A 179 -5.23 9.53 2.12
CA LYS A 179 -6.02 8.79 3.11
C LYS A 179 -6.89 7.71 2.47
N GLN A 180 -7.56 8.02 1.37
CA GLN A 180 -8.42 7.09 0.63
C GLN A 180 -7.63 5.88 0.13
N HIS A 181 -6.48 6.11 -0.51
CA HIS A 181 -5.68 5.03 -1.08
C HIS A 181 -4.90 4.26 -0.01
N LEU A 182 -4.52 4.89 1.11
CA LEU A 182 -3.96 4.18 2.25
C LEU A 182 -4.99 3.22 2.89
N SER A 183 -6.26 3.63 3.00
CA SER A 183 -7.36 2.76 3.45
C SER A 183 -7.58 1.61 2.47
N LEU A 184 -7.63 1.90 1.16
CA LEU A 184 -7.72 0.88 0.12
C LEU A 184 -6.60 -0.17 0.26
N ILE A 185 -5.35 0.27 0.42
CA ILE A 185 -4.19 -0.64 0.56
C ILE A 185 -4.27 -1.48 1.83
N LYS A 186 -4.72 -0.90 2.95
CA LYS A 186 -4.90 -1.64 4.20
C LYS A 186 -5.99 -2.70 4.10
N GLU A 187 -7.10 -2.39 3.44
CA GLU A 187 -8.28 -3.25 3.36
C GLU A 187 -8.14 -4.34 2.29
N VAL A 188 -7.61 -4.00 1.12
CA VAL A 188 -7.56 -4.89 -0.06
C VAL A 188 -6.24 -5.65 -0.13
N PHE A 189 -5.12 -4.98 0.17
CA PHE A 189 -3.76 -5.52 0.03
C PHE A 189 -3.10 -5.82 1.38
N ASN A 190 -3.85 -5.82 2.48
CA ASN A 190 -3.38 -6.12 3.84
C ASN A 190 -2.16 -5.27 4.30
N GLY A 191 -2.01 -4.05 3.78
CA GLY A 191 -0.86 -3.20 4.11
C GLY A 191 0.48 -3.70 3.56
N ASP A 192 0.47 -4.43 2.45
CA ASP A 192 1.69 -4.90 1.78
C ASP A 192 2.61 -3.72 1.42
N GLN A 193 3.89 -3.86 1.79
CA GLN A 193 4.91 -2.82 1.65
C GLN A 193 5.15 -2.39 0.21
N SER A 194 4.92 -3.27 -0.77
CA SER A 194 5.06 -2.95 -2.20
C SER A 194 4.03 -1.91 -2.62
N PHE A 195 2.80 -2.05 -2.13
CA PHE A 195 1.71 -1.11 -2.40
C PHE A 195 1.85 0.19 -1.59
N ILE A 196 2.35 0.10 -0.35
CA ILE A 196 2.71 1.31 0.42
C ILE A 196 3.81 2.10 -0.31
N GLY A 197 4.85 1.41 -0.80
CA GLY A 197 5.90 2.05 -1.59
C GLY A 197 5.39 2.66 -2.91
N ALA A 198 4.39 2.03 -3.55
CA ALA A 198 3.70 2.61 -4.70
C ALA A 198 2.92 3.87 -4.34
N LEU A 199 2.18 3.88 -3.22
CA LEU A 199 1.51 5.07 -2.72
C LEU A 199 2.51 6.20 -2.46
N ASP A 200 3.64 5.91 -1.80
CA ASP A 200 4.67 6.90 -1.51
C ASP A 200 5.26 7.51 -2.79
N LYS A 201 5.58 6.67 -3.79
CA LYS A 201 6.06 7.12 -5.10
C LYS A 201 5.02 7.98 -5.83
N ALA A 202 3.76 7.55 -5.83
CA ALA A 202 2.68 8.30 -6.46
C ALA A 202 2.47 9.66 -5.78
N CYS A 203 2.44 9.71 -4.44
CA CYS A 203 2.33 10.96 -3.69
C CYS A 203 3.52 11.88 -3.97
N ALA A 204 4.74 11.38 -4.00
CA ALA A 204 5.92 12.16 -4.36
C ALA A 204 5.82 12.72 -5.80
N ALA A 205 5.36 11.92 -6.76
CA ALA A 205 5.17 12.35 -8.14
C ALA A 205 4.12 13.47 -8.27
N VAL A 206 3.00 13.34 -7.56
CA VAL A 206 1.92 14.35 -7.56
C VAL A 206 2.35 15.63 -6.85
N ILE A 207 2.96 15.52 -5.66
CA ILE A 207 3.34 16.67 -4.83
C ILE A 207 4.45 17.48 -5.50
N ASN A 208 5.40 16.82 -6.17
CA ASN A 208 6.48 17.51 -6.87
C ASN A 208 6.16 17.80 -8.34
N HIS A 209 4.91 17.61 -8.76
CA HIS A 209 4.49 17.87 -10.13
C HIS A 209 4.65 19.36 -10.49
N ARG A 210 5.25 19.61 -11.66
CA ARG A 210 5.45 20.95 -12.21
C ARG A 210 4.64 21.11 -13.49
N LEU A 211 3.81 22.14 -13.57
CA LEU A 211 3.04 22.48 -14.78
C LEU A 211 3.94 22.74 -16.00
N SER A 212 5.16 23.20 -15.76
CA SER A 212 6.21 23.35 -16.77
C SER A 212 7.57 23.19 -16.11
N LEU A 213 8.52 22.57 -16.81
CA LEU A 213 9.92 22.43 -16.36
C LEU A 213 10.59 23.78 -16.05
N LYS A 214 10.10 24.86 -16.64
CA LYS A 214 10.60 26.23 -16.43
C LYS A 214 10.00 26.91 -15.20
N LEU A 215 8.90 26.40 -14.64
CA LEU A 215 8.28 26.97 -13.45
C LEU A 215 8.75 26.24 -12.18
N PRO A 216 8.92 26.96 -11.07
CA PRO A 216 9.21 26.34 -9.79
C PRO A 216 8.02 25.50 -9.32
N CYS A 217 8.30 24.44 -8.56
CA CYS A 217 7.25 23.69 -7.87
C CYS A 217 6.53 24.62 -6.89
N ARG A 218 5.19 24.67 -6.96
CA ARG A 218 4.36 25.54 -6.11
C ARG A 218 4.00 24.92 -4.78
N SER A 219 4.10 23.59 -4.67
CA SER A 219 3.71 22.82 -3.49
C SER A 219 4.39 23.27 -2.19
N PRO A 220 5.71 23.58 -2.17
CA PRO A 220 6.37 24.12 -0.98
C PRO A 220 5.74 25.44 -0.48
N GLU A 221 5.40 26.35 -1.40
CA GLU A 221 4.77 27.62 -1.04
C GLU A 221 3.33 27.42 -0.56
N LEU A 222 2.54 26.61 -1.28
CA LEU A 222 1.15 26.33 -0.94
C LEU A 222 1.03 25.67 0.44
N LEU A 223 1.88 24.68 0.74
CA LEU A 223 1.91 24.05 2.05
C LEU A 223 2.29 25.05 3.15
N ALA A 224 3.30 25.89 2.91
CA ALA A 224 3.69 26.92 3.88
C ALA A 224 2.57 27.93 4.15
N ARG A 225 1.84 28.35 3.11
CA ARG A 225 0.67 29.24 3.21
C ARG A 225 -0.48 28.59 3.99
N TYR A 226 -0.74 27.31 3.77
CA TYR A 226 -1.77 26.59 4.50
C TYR A 226 -1.44 26.51 6.00
N CYS A 227 -0.20 26.12 6.36
CA CYS A 227 0.25 26.14 7.75
C CYS A 227 0.17 27.54 8.38
N ASP A 228 0.53 28.59 7.63
CA ASP A 228 0.39 29.98 8.08
C ASP A 228 -1.07 30.37 8.34
N GLY A 229 -2.00 29.92 7.49
CA GLY A 229 -3.43 30.10 7.69
C GLY A 229 -3.91 29.46 8.98
N LEU A 230 -3.57 28.19 9.22
CA LEU A 230 -3.96 27.45 10.44
C LEU A 230 -3.44 28.08 11.73
N LEU A 231 -2.27 28.70 11.69
CA LEU A 231 -1.60 29.28 12.86
C LEU A 231 -1.96 30.75 13.11
N LYS A 232 -2.85 31.36 12.32
CA LYS A 232 -3.29 32.76 12.51
C LYS A 232 -4.53 32.87 13.39
N LYS A 233 -4.56 33.90 14.26
CA LYS A 233 -5.70 34.26 15.13
C LYS A 233 -7.04 34.45 14.40
N THR A 234 -7.02 34.71 13.10
CA THR A 234 -8.23 34.96 12.30
C THR A 234 -9.04 33.70 12.00
N VAL A 235 -8.53 32.49 12.29
CA VAL A 235 -9.29 31.23 12.17
C VAL A 235 -10.24 31.10 13.37
N LYS A 236 -11.37 31.80 13.31
CA LYS A 236 -12.47 31.60 14.27
C LYS A 236 -13.14 30.26 13.96
N GLY A 237 -12.92 29.23 14.78
CA GLY A 237 -13.72 28.00 14.73
C GLY A 237 -12.98 26.68 14.97
N ASN A 238 -11.66 26.62 14.84
CA ASN A 238 -10.91 25.39 15.12
C ASN A 238 -10.38 25.39 16.56
N ASN A 239 -10.57 24.29 17.29
CA ASN A 239 -9.95 24.10 18.59
C ASN A 239 -8.46 23.71 18.43
N GLU A 240 -7.65 23.89 19.47
CA GLU A 240 -6.20 23.62 19.41
C GLU A 240 -5.86 22.19 18.97
N SER A 241 -6.67 21.20 19.37
CA SER A 241 -6.52 19.80 18.95
C SER A 241 -6.68 19.62 17.44
N GLU A 242 -7.69 20.26 16.84
CA GLU A 242 -7.95 20.15 15.39
C GLU A 242 -6.84 20.82 14.59
N ILE A 243 -6.26 21.90 15.12
CA ILE A 243 -5.10 22.55 14.52
C ILE A 243 -3.90 21.59 14.55
N ASP A 244 -3.61 20.94 15.69
CA ASP A 244 -2.48 20.01 15.79
C ASP A 244 -2.65 18.78 14.88
N ASP A 245 -3.87 18.25 14.74
CA ASP A 245 -4.19 17.16 13.82
C ASP A 245 -3.94 17.57 12.35
N LYS A 246 -4.41 18.76 11.96
CA LYS A 246 -4.18 19.29 10.61
C LYS A 246 -2.69 19.55 10.35
N LEU A 247 -1.96 20.08 11.33
CA LEU A 247 -0.51 20.27 11.23
C LEU A 247 0.24 18.93 11.10
N SER A 248 -0.17 17.91 11.86
CA SER A 248 0.38 16.54 11.73
C SER A 248 0.12 15.95 10.35
N ALA A 249 -1.06 16.21 9.78
CA ALA A 249 -1.38 15.83 8.41
C ALA A 249 -0.50 16.59 7.39
N CYS A 250 -0.26 17.89 7.59
CA CYS A 250 0.67 18.67 6.75
C CYS A 250 2.07 18.08 6.71
N ILE A 251 2.55 17.54 7.84
CA ILE A 251 3.86 16.87 7.90
C ILE A 251 3.89 15.61 7.04
N THR A 252 2.77 14.92 6.86
CA THR A 252 2.68 13.77 5.95
C THR A 252 2.95 14.19 4.51
N ILE A 253 2.35 15.29 4.04
CA ILE A 253 2.63 15.85 2.71
C ILE A 253 4.06 16.38 2.62
N PHE A 254 4.53 17.08 3.66
CA PHE A 254 5.86 17.67 3.70
C PHE A 254 6.99 16.65 3.50
N LYS A 255 6.82 15.40 3.97
CA LYS A 255 7.81 14.33 3.78
C LYS A 255 8.11 14.09 2.29
N TYR A 256 7.10 14.19 1.44
CA TYR A 256 7.20 13.97 0.00
C TYR A 256 7.71 15.19 -0.77
N ILE A 257 7.89 16.35 -0.15
CA ILE A 257 8.40 17.55 -0.85
C ILE A 257 9.91 17.40 -1.09
N ASP A 258 10.35 17.62 -2.33
CA ASP A 258 11.78 17.64 -2.70
C ASP A 258 12.44 18.97 -2.32
N ASP A 259 11.84 20.08 -2.75
CA ASP A 259 12.36 21.44 -2.58
C ASP A 259 12.10 21.99 -1.14
N LYS A 260 12.59 21.29 -0.12
CA LYS A 260 12.35 21.59 1.31
C LYS A 260 12.94 22.94 1.74
N ASP A 261 14.01 23.40 1.11
CA ASP A 261 14.61 24.71 1.37
C ASP A 261 13.69 25.87 0.91
N VAL A 262 12.94 25.67 -0.18
CA VAL A 262 11.93 26.62 -0.65
C VAL A 262 10.80 26.71 0.37
N PHE A 263 10.30 25.58 0.87
CA PHE A 263 9.33 25.57 1.97
C PHE A 263 9.86 26.34 3.19
N GLN A 264 11.09 26.05 3.61
CA GLN A 264 11.73 26.68 4.76
C GLN A 264 11.79 28.21 4.63
N LYS A 265 12.16 28.73 3.44
CA LYS A 265 12.21 30.19 3.16
C LYS A 265 10.84 30.84 3.30
N PHE A 266 9.80 30.26 2.71
CA PHE A 266 8.44 30.79 2.81
C PHE A 266 7.91 30.71 4.25
N TYR A 267 8.09 29.55 4.90
CA TYR A 267 7.64 29.33 6.27
C TYR A 267 8.33 30.27 7.26
N ALA A 268 9.65 30.47 7.16
CA ALA A 268 10.40 31.39 8.00
C ALA A 268 9.90 32.84 7.85
N LYS A 269 9.65 33.30 6.62
CA LYS A 269 9.11 34.65 6.36
C LYS A 269 7.73 34.84 6.99
N MET A 270 6.87 33.82 6.92
CA MET A 270 5.52 33.86 7.50
C MET A 270 5.56 33.80 9.04
N LEU A 271 6.39 32.91 9.60
CA LEU A 271 6.63 32.84 11.04
C LEU A 271 7.13 34.19 11.59
N ALA A 272 8.12 34.82 10.94
CA ALA A 272 8.61 36.15 11.33
C ALA A 272 7.48 37.16 11.44
N LYS A 273 6.63 37.23 10.40
CA LYS A 273 5.49 38.16 10.38
C LYS A 273 4.50 37.85 11.49
N ARG A 274 4.16 36.58 11.72
CA ARG A 274 3.22 36.20 12.77
C ARG A 274 3.75 36.55 14.17
N LEU A 275 5.02 36.30 14.42
CA LEU A 275 5.67 36.61 15.69
C LEU A 275 5.76 38.12 15.95
N ILE A 276 6.24 38.91 14.97
CA ILE A 276 6.41 40.37 15.09
C ILE A 276 5.06 41.06 15.30
N HIS A 277 4.04 40.71 14.51
CA HIS A 277 2.72 41.34 14.57
C HIS A 277 1.78 40.69 15.60
N SER A 278 2.28 39.73 16.39
CA SER A 278 1.49 38.96 17.35
C SER A 278 0.18 38.38 16.78
N GLN A 279 0.27 37.82 15.56
CA GLN A 279 -0.84 37.21 14.82
C GLN A 279 -0.97 35.70 15.03
N SER A 280 -0.03 35.06 15.73
CA SER A 280 -0.10 33.63 16.06
C SER A 280 -1.28 33.30 16.97
N VAL A 281 -1.99 32.22 16.67
CA VAL A 281 -3.14 31.71 17.45
C VAL A 281 -2.73 31.33 18.87
N SER A 282 -1.63 30.58 18.99
CA SER A 282 -1.05 30.13 20.25
C SER A 282 0.46 29.96 20.07
N MET A 283 1.25 30.29 21.09
CA MET A 283 2.71 30.07 21.06
C MET A 283 3.04 28.57 21.16
N ASP A 284 2.20 27.80 21.85
CA ASP A 284 2.39 26.36 22.00
C ASP A 284 2.15 25.63 20.67
N ALA A 285 1.20 26.11 19.86
CA ALA A 285 0.97 25.59 18.51
C ALA A 285 2.15 25.85 17.56
N GLU A 286 2.78 27.03 17.66
CA GLU A 286 4.00 27.36 16.90
C GLU A 286 5.18 26.46 17.34
N GLU A 287 5.37 26.26 18.64
CA GLU A 287 6.39 25.38 19.20
C GLU A 287 6.18 23.92 18.76
N SER A 288 4.93 23.43 18.83
CA SER A 288 4.54 22.10 18.33
C SER A 288 4.91 21.93 16.86
N MET A 289 4.56 22.90 16.00
CA MET A 289 4.86 22.81 14.56
C MET A 289 6.36 22.79 14.28
N ILE A 290 7.16 23.63 14.97
CA ILE A 290 8.63 23.62 14.84
C ILE A 290 9.19 22.26 15.26
N ASN A 291 8.69 21.68 16.35
CA ASN A 291 9.11 20.35 16.81
C ASN A 291 8.76 19.25 15.81
N LYS A 292 7.57 19.28 15.20
CA LYS A 292 7.20 18.32 14.14
C LYS A 292 8.11 18.44 12.91
N LEU A 293 8.43 19.67 12.48
CA LEU A 293 9.40 19.90 11.39
C LEU A 293 10.80 19.40 11.75
N LYS A 294 11.22 19.57 13.00
CA LYS A 294 12.52 19.08 13.52
C LYS A 294 12.58 17.56 13.49
N GLN A 295 11.49 16.87 13.86
CA GLN A 295 11.42 15.40 13.77
C GLN A 295 11.49 14.91 12.32
N ALA A 296 10.87 15.64 11.38
CA ALA A 296 10.83 15.26 9.97
C ALA A 296 12.14 15.54 9.20
N CYS A 297 12.89 16.60 9.54
CA CYS A 297 14.04 17.07 8.76
C CYS A 297 15.32 17.33 9.57
N GLY A 298 15.30 17.09 10.87
CA GLY A 298 16.45 17.27 11.75
C GLY A 298 16.63 18.71 12.26
N TYR A 299 17.62 18.85 13.14
CA TYR A 299 17.86 20.10 13.86
C TYR A 299 18.33 21.24 12.96
N GLU A 300 19.25 20.98 12.04
CA GLU A 300 19.85 22.01 11.16
C GLU A 300 18.77 22.75 10.35
N PHE A 301 17.78 22.01 9.85
CA PHE A 301 16.62 22.56 9.13
C PHE A 301 15.79 23.52 10.00
N THR A 302 15.63 23.23 11.28
CA THR A 302 14.79 24.06 12.18
C THR A 302 15.54 25.11 12.98
N SER A 303 16.87 25.11 12.97
CA SER A 303 17.73 25.97 13.81
C SER A 303 17.33 27.46 13.75
N LYS A 304 17.13 28.00 12.56
CA LYS A 304 16.70 29.40 12.34
C LYS A 304 15.29 29.66 12.88
N LEU A 305 14.35 28.75 12.64
CA LEU A 305 12.97 28.87 13.11
C LEU A 305 12.92 28.86 14.64
N HIS A 306 13.70 27.97 15.26
CA HIS A 306 13.79 27.85 16.70
C HIS A 306 14.39 29.11 17.34
N ARG A 307 15.47 29.65 16.76
CA ARG A 307 16.08 30.91 17.22
C ARG A 307 15.10 32.09 17.15
N MET A 308 14.40 32.24 16.02
CA MET A 308 13.38 33.29 15.87
C MET A 308 12.26 33.17 16.91
N PHE A 309 11.84 31.94 17.22
CA PHE A 309 10.81 31.67 18.22
C PHE A 309 11.28 32.00 19.65
N THR A 310 12.50 31.57 20.03
CA THR A 310 13.06 31.84 21.36
C THR A 310 13.33 33.32 21.59
N ASP A 311 13.81 34.05 20.59
CA ASP A 311 14.11 35.48 20.71
C ASP A 311 12.84 36.28 21.04
N ILE A 312 11.71 36.00 20.38
CA ILE A 312 10.42 36.66 20.64
C ILE A 312 9.82 36.22 21.99
N LYS A 313 9.95 34.94 22.36
CA LYS A 313 9.47 34.41 23.65
C LYS A 313 10.19 35.10 24.82
N GLY A 314 11.50 35.33 24.69
CA GLY A 314 12.29 36.09 25.65
C GLY A 314 11.88 37.56 25.73
N ILE A 315 11.65 38.23 24.59
CA ILE A 315 11.21 39.64 24.56
C ILE A 315 9.84 39.83 25.25
N LYS A 316 8.92 38.88 25.14
CA LYS A 316 7.59 38.97 25.77
C LYS A 316 7.58 38.67 27.27
N GLN A 317 8.67 38.13 27.82
CA GLN A 317 8.82 37.84 29.26
C GLN A 317 9.54 38.98 30.01
N LEU A 318 10.07 39.96 29.29
CA LEU A 318 10.64 41.22 29.79
C LEU A 318 9.56 42.30 29.83
#